data_AF-A0A413NC88-F1
#
_entry.id   AF-A0A413NC88-F1
#
_cell.length_a   1.000
_cell.length_b   1.000
_cell.length_c   1.000
_cell.angle_alpha   90.00
_cell.angle_beta   90.00
_cell.angle_gamma   90.00
#
_symmetry.space_group_name_H-M   'P 1'
#
loop_
_entity.id
_entity.type
_entity.pdbx_description
1 polymer ?
#
loop_
_entity_poly.entity_id
_entity_poly.type
_entity_poly.pdbx_seq_one_letter_code
_entity_poly.pdbx_strand_id
1 'polypeptide(L)'
;MQSVNNPIITANQYLLEWKTPSKAHKTLILVEGKDDREFYYKFFQDSNSEIKTSGGCGAFRKVYNCLQGKIKNIAIKDSDFARLCHIFPTEDNIFYADAHDYEMMCLKNESTRQEIFENLAITYNEDLWKQIFQELNILSYFKWYNYCEHLKYNFKTFSVEGLSSELLKDFEYIHTQILPKSNPNRIITANDIESFQRDHSPCCEYELTNGHDFIKRFCHHLRINDLIHRQENENSIRNRLHPCFRLEAFVQTQLYQDISDWENANGSNILKKPN
;
A
#
# COMPACT_ATOMS: atom_id res chain seq x y z
N MET A 1 5.40 -24.69 -0.45
CA MET A 1 6.22 -24.37 0.74
C MET A 1 6.85 -23.00 0.51
N GLN A 2 6.24 -21.92 0.99
CA GLN A 2 6.92 -20.61 1.04
C GLN A 2 7.97 -20.71 2.16
N SER A 3 9.24 -20.50 1.84
CA SER A 3 10.26 -20.37 2.87
C SER A 3 9.86 -19.22 3.77
N VAL A 4 9.57 -19.50 5.04
CA VAL A 4 9.50 -18.45 6.06
C VAL A 4 10.92 -17.92 6.17
N ASN A 5 11.25 -16.92 5.35
CA ASN A 5 12.53 -16.24 5.39
C ASN A 5 12.67 -15.67 6.80
N ASN A 6 13.60 -16.24 7.58
CA ASN A 6 13.92 -15.73 8.89
C ASN A 6 14.42 -14.28 8.71
N PRO A 7 13.77 -13.26 9.29
CA PRO A 7 14.14 -11.86 9.10
C PRO A 7 15.62 -11.58 9.38
N ILE A 8 16.22 -12.31 10.34
CA ILE A 8 17.64 -12.19 10.69
C ILE A 8 18.53 -12.73 9.56
N ILE A 9 18.15 -13.85 8.95
CA ILE A 9 18.88 -14.42 7.80
C ILE A 9 18.83 -13.44 6.63
N THR A 10 17.64 -12.88 6.34
CA THR A 10 17.47 -11.87 5.29
C THR A 10 18.34 -10.64 5.54
N ALA A 11 18.33 -10.08 6.75
CA ALA A 11 19.18 -8.95 7.09
C ALA A 11 20.67 -9.28 6.96
N ASN A 12 21.11 -10.43 7.46
CA ASN A 12 22.51 -10.86 7.36
C ASN A 12 22.95 -11.04 5.89
N GLN A 13 22.07 -11.55 5.03
CA GLN A 13 22.34 -11.62 3.60
C GLN A 13 22.60 -10.23 3.01
N TYR A 14 21.76 -9.24 3.33
CA TYR A 14 21.96 -7.87 2.85
C TYR A 14 23.24 -7.24 3.40
N LEU A 15 23.56 -7.46 4.68
CA LEU A 15 24.82 -6.99 5.27
C LEU A 15 26.04 -7.60 4.58
N LEU A 16 25.99 -8.88 4.18
CA LEU A 16 27.07 -9.53 3.42
C LEU A 16 27.17 -8.97 2.00
N GLU A 17 26.04 -8.79 1.31
CA GLU A 17 26.00 -8.19 -0.03
C GLU A 17 26.60 -6.77 -0.02
N TRP A 18 26.32 -5.97 1.00
CA TRP A 18 26.82 -4.59 1.14
C TRP A 18 28.30 -4.47 1.54
N LYS A 19 28.97 -5.57 1.86
CA LYS A 19 30.43 -5.58 2.02
C LYS A 19 31.18 -5.65 0.69
N THR A 20 30.47 -5.95 -0.40
CA THR A 20 31.10 -6.06 -1.72
C THR A 20 31.42 -4.66 -2.29
N PRO A 21 32.53 -4.48 -3.01
CA PRO A 21 32.90 -3.18 -3.58
C PRO A 21 31.82 -2.56 -4.49
N SER A 22 31.02 -3.39 -5.16
CA SER A 22 29.96 -2.93 -6.06
C SER A 22 28.72 -2.39 -5.35
N LYS A 23 28.56 -2.66 -4.04
CA LYS A 23 27.41 -2.24 -3.24
C LYS A 23 27.76 -1.38 -2.03
N ALA A 24 29.01 -1.40 -1.57
CA ALA A 24 29.43 -0.68 -0.37
C ALA A 24 29.14 0.84 -0.44
N HIS A 25 29.14 1.42 -1.64
CA HIS A 25 28.82 2.83 -1.87
C HIS A 25 27.32 3.11 -2.05
N LYS A 26 26.49 2.07 -2.23
CA LYS A 26 25.06 2.23 -2.52
C LYS A 26 24.23 2.36 -1.24
N THR A 27 23.16 3.13 -1.33
CA THR A 27 22.11 3.15 -0.30
C THR A 27 21.15 1.98 -0.54
N LEU A 28 20.87 1.21 0.50
CA LEU A 28 19.81 0.21 0.47
C LEU A 28 18.45 0.89 0.65
N ILE A 29 17.48 0.57 -0.21
CA ILE A 29 16.08 0.98 -0.02
C ILE A 29 15.29 -0.27 0.36
N LEU A 30 14.78 -0.31 1.58
CA LEU A 30 14.01 -1.43 2.09
C LEU A 30 12.51 -1.16 1.91
N VAL A 31 11.81 -2.05 1.22
CA VAL A 31 10.34 -2.01 1.05
C VAL A 31 9.70 -3.27 1.65
N GLU A 32 8.39 -3.27 1.90
CA GLU A 32 7.73 -4.42 2.54
C GLU A 32 7.70 -5.65 1.63
N GLY A 33 7.09 -5.52 0.45
CA GLY A 33 6.74 -6.60 -0.43
C GLY A 33 7.47 -6.58 -1.77
N LYS A 34 7.22 -7.65 -2.54
CA LYS A 34 7.74 -7.78 -3.90
C LYS A 34 7.10 -6.75 -4.84
N ASP A 35 5.82 -6.50 -4.67
CA ASP A 35 5.05 -5.59 -5.52
C ASP A 35 5.51 -4.14 -5.32
N ASP A 36 5.80 -3.74 -4.07
CA ASP A 36 6.44 -2.47 -3.75
C ASP A 36 7.79 -2.31 -4.46
N ARG A 37 8.62 -3.36 -4.45
CA ARG A 37 9.93 -3.33 -5.09
C ARG A 37 9.78 -3.09 -6.59
N GLU A 38 8.85 -3.79 -7.24
CA GLU A 38 8.59 -3.62 -8.66
C GLU A 38 8.07 -2.21 -8.97
N PHE A 39 7.18 -1.67 -8.15
CA PHE A 39 6.64 -0.33 -8.30
C PHE A 39 7.69 0.76 -8.10
N TYR A 40 8.44 0.73 -6.98
CA TYR A 40 9.37 1.80 -6.63
C TYR A 40 10.65 1.80 -7.46
N TYR A 41 11.06 0.66 -8.05
CA TYR A 41 12.31 0.52 -8.80
C TYR A 41 12.53 1.62 -9.85
N LYS A 42 11.46 2.03 -10.56
CA LYS A 42 11.57 3.05 -11.62
C LYS A 42 11.92 4.45 -11.11
N PHE A 43 11.82 4.74 -9.80
CA PHE A 43 12.05 6.06 -9.23
C PHE A 43 13.44 6.27 -8.63
N PHE A 44 14.26 5.21 -8.56
CA PHE A 44 15.57 5.27 -7.92
C PHE A 44 16.73 5.03 -8.90
N GLN A 45 17.88 5.62 -8.61
CA GLN A 45 19.11 5.56 -9.38
C GLN A 45 19.86 4.27 -9.06
N ASP A 46 19.90 3.35 -10.01
CA ASP A 46 20.58 2.05 -9.86
C ASP A 46 22.08 2.18 -9.56
N SER A 47 22.73 3.27 -9.99
CA SER A 47 24.16 3.52 -9.72
C SER A 47 24.45 3.74 -8.24
N ASN A 48 23.50 4.34 -7.51
CA ASN A 48 23.67 4.84 -6.14
C ASN A 48 22.76 4.13 -5.12
N SER A 49 21.84 3.30 -5.58
CA SER A 49 20.88 2.62 -4.72
C SER A 49 20.53 1.21 -5.21
N GLU A 50 19.96 0.41 -4.31
CA GLU A 50 19.37 -0.87 -4.66
C GLU A 50 18.18 -1.16 -3.74
N ILE A 51 17.06 -1.61 -4.32
CA ILE A 51 15.83 -1.90 -3.58
C ILE A 51 15.79 -3.37 -3.17
N LYS A 52 15.51 -3.64 -1.89
CA LYS A 52 15.29 -4.99 -1.35
C LYS A 52 13.99 -5.04 -0.56
N THR A 53 13.46 -6.24 -0.41
CA THR A 53 12.21 -6.50 0.31
C THR A 53 12.51 -6.99 1.72
N SER A 54 11.74 -6.59 2.73
CA SER A 54 11.85 -7.21 4.06
C SER A 54 11.29 -8.63 4.12
N GLY A 55 10.49 -9.04 3.12
CA GLY A 55 9.72 -10.29 3.14
C GLY A 55 8.34 -10.12 3.78
N GLY A 56 7.79 -8.90 3.77
CA GLY A 56 6.47 -8.52 4.25
C GLY A 56 6.50 -7.71 5.55
N CYS A 57 5.35 -7.10 5.88
CA CYS A 57 5.14 -6.23 7.05
C CYS A 57 5.63 -6.86 8.37
N GLY A 58 5.29 -8.14 8.61
CA GLY A 58 5.67 -8.83 9.86
C GLY A 58 7.18 -9.05 10.05
N ALA A 59 7.96 -9.01 8.97
CA ALA A 59 9.42 -9.12 8.99
C ALA A 59 10.12 -7.76 8.97
N PHE A 60 9.43 -6.70 8.51
CA PHE A 60 9.98 -5.38 8.23
C PHE A 60 10.77 -4.80 9.39
N ARG A 61 10.15 -4.62 10.56
CA ARG A 61 10.79 -4.01 11.73
C ARG A 61 12.05 -4.79 12.16
N LYS A 62 12.02 -6.12 12.07
CA LYS A 62 13.16 -6.98 12.44
C LYS A 62 14.30 -6.82 11.44
N VAL A 63 14.03 -6.86 10.14
CA VAL A 63 15.04 -6.65 9.11
C VAL A 63 15.65 -5.25 9.26
N TYR A 64 14.81 -4.22 9.29
CA TYR A 64 15.24 -2.82 9.42
C TYR A 64 16.16 -2.60 10.62
N ASN A 65 15.75 -3.06 11.81
CA ASN A 65 16.55 -2.93 13.03
C ASN A 65 17.93 -3.61 12.92
N CYS A 66 18.01 -4.75 12.23
CA CYS A 66 19.28 -5.44 12.03
C CYS A 66 20.27 -4.68 11.14
N LEU A 67 19.78 -3.78 10.27
CA LEU A 67 20.58 -3.01 9.31
C LEU A 67 21.05 -1.66 9.86
N GLN A 68 20.35 -1.11 10.86
CA GLN A 68 20.65 0.21 11.41
C GLN A 68 22.09 0.33 11.91
N GLY A 69 22.75 1.43 11.54
CA GLY A 69 24.14 1.73 11.88
C GLY A 69 25.20 0.85 11.20
N LYS A 70 24.81 -0.13 10.38
CA LYS A 70 25.75 -1.04 9.70
C LYS A 70 25.92 -0.75 8.23
N ILE A 71 24.85 -0.32 7.57
CA ILE A 71 24.84 0.08 6.16
C ILE A 71 23.94 1.29 5.97
N LYS A 72 24.23 2.14 4.98
CA LYS A 72 23.36 3.27 4.63
C LYS A 72 22.06 2.73 4.04
N ASN A 73 20.94 3.00 4.72
CA ASN A 73 19.65 2.49 4.30
C ASN A 73 18.51 3.46 4.62
N ILE A 74 17.49 3.44 3.77
CA ILE A 74 16.15 3.99 4.06
C ILE A 74 15.13 2.87 3.94
N ALA A 75 13.92 3.11 4.45
CA ALA A 75 12.81 2.21 4.29
C ALA A 75 11.53 2.95 3.90
N ILE A 76 10.74 2.33 3.02
CA ILE A 76 9.44 2.84 2.57
C ILE A 76 8.38 1.83 2.99
N LYS A 77 7.31 2.31 3.61
CA LYS A 77 6.21 1.51 4.14
C LYS A 77 4.88 2.03 3.61
N ASP A 78 3.93 1.13 3.42
CA ASP A 78 2.51 1.51 3.37
C ASP A 78 2.15 2.26 4.65
N SER A 79 1.33 3.29 4.51
CA SER A 79 0.87 4.03 5.68
C SER A 79 -0.18 3.24 6.46
N ASP A 80 -0.86 2.28 5.83
CA ASP A 80 -2.05 1.62 6.36
C ASP A 80 -3.03 2.70 6.87
N PHE A 81 -3.33 2.67 8.16
CA PHE A 81 -4.13 3.69 8.86
C PHE A 81 -3.29 4.65 9.69
N ALA A 82 -1.96 4.57 9.65
CA ALA A 82 -1.07 5.33 10.52
C ALA A 82 -1.25 6.84 10.34
N ARG A 83 -1.39 7.33 9.10
CA ARG A 83 -1.62 8.76 8.79
C ARG A 83 -2.95 9.27 9.36
N LEU A 84 -4.02 8.47 9.21
CA LEU A 84 -5.33 8.78 9.80
C LEU A 84 -5.30 8.80 11.32
N CYS A 85 -4.44 7.98 11.94
CA CYS A 85 -4.21 7.98 13.39
C CYS A 85 -3.16 9.00 13.85
N HIS A 86 -2.63 9.84 12.95
CA HIS A 86 -1.50 10.75 13.23
C HIS A 86 -0.26 10.07 13.83
N ILE A 87 -0.05 8.81 13.46
CA ILE A 87 1.12 8.01 13.82
C ILE A 87 2.14 8.18 12.70
N PHE A 88 3.18 8.95 12.95
CA PHE A 88 4.28 9.18 12.01
C PHE A 88 5.54 8.43 12.45
N PRO A 89 6.43 8.04 11.52
CA PRO A 89 7.70 7.43 11.87
C PRO A 89 8.49 8.34 12.81
N THR A 90 9.07 7.76 13.85
CA THR A 90 10.00 8.46 14.74
C THR A 90 11.44 8.37 14.26
N GLU A 91 11.70 7.44 13.36
CA GLU A 91 13.00 7.12 12.80
C GLU A 91 13.23 7.90 11.51
N ASP A 92 14.32 8.67 11.44
CA ASP A 92 14.68 9.55 10.32
C ASP A 92 14.80 8.85 8.94
N ASN A 93 14.90 7.52 8.93
CA ASN A 93 15.11 6.72 7.72
C ASN A 93 13.89 5.87 7.33
N ILE A 94 12.71 6.09 7.92
CA ILE A 94 11.47 5.41 7.55
C ILE A 94 10.48 6.42 6.97
N PHE A 95 9.97 6.14 5.78
CA PHE A 95 9.04 6.99 5.05
C PHE A 95 7.75 6.23 4.72
N TYR A 96 6.63 6.94 4.71
CA TYR A 96 5.31 6.37 4.42
C TYR A 96 4.81 6.79 3.04
N ALA A 97 4.06 5.91 2.39
CA ALA A 97 3.25 6.28 1.24
C ALA A 97 2.27 7.43 1.60
N ASP A 98 1.96 8.28 0.61
CA ASP A 98 1.09 9.46 0.75
C ASP A 98 -0.41 9.16 0.89
N ALA A 99 -0.76 7.87 0.81
CA ALA A 99 -2.09 7.29 0.88
C ALA A 99 -2.01 5.96 1.66
N HIS A 100 -3.08 5.19 1.76
CA HIS A 100 -3.08 3.92 2.51
C HIS A 100 -1.90 3.02 2.11
N ASP A 101 -1.72 2.81 0.81
CA ASP A 101 -0.64 2.07 0.17
C ASP A 101 -0.23 2.75 -1.15
N TYR A 102 0.75 2.18 -1.87
CA TYR A 102 1.21 2.77 -3.12
C TYR A 102 0.15 2.69 -4.24
N GLU A 103 -0.72 1.68 -4.26
CA GLU A 103 -1.84 1.62 -5.21
C GLU A 103 -2.76 2.84 -5.00
N MET A 104 -3.16 3.12 -3.76
CA MET A 104 -3.98 4.29 -3.47
C MET A 104 -3.23 5.61 -3.74
N MET A 105 -1.92 5.64 -3.57
CA MET A 105 -1.10 6.80 -3.95
C MET A 105 -1.18 7.06 -5.47
N CYS A 106 -1.12 5.99 -6.28
CA CYS A 106 -1.30 6.09 -7.72
C CYS A 106 -2.71 6.59 -8.07
N LEU A 107 -3.71 5.98 -7.45
CA LEU A 107 -5.12 6.30 -7.67
C LEU A 107 -5.52 7.69 -7.16
N LYS A 108 -4.79 8.28 -6.23
CA LYS A 108 -5.01 9.67 -5.78
C LYS A 108 -4.62 10.69 -6.85
N ASN A 109 -3.71 10.34 -7.77
CA ASN A 109 -3.29 11.21 -8.86
C ASN A 109 -4.27 11.16 -10.02
N GLU A 110 -4.87 12.30 -10.37
CA GLU A 110 -5.91 12.39 -11.40
C GLU A 110 -5.44 11.95 -12.78
N SER A 111 -4.26 12.36 -13.23
CA SER A 111 -3.70 11.92 -14.53
C SER A 111 -3.52 10.40 -14.59
N THR A 112 -3.10 9.78 -13.49
CA THR A 112 -2.96 8.33 -13.38
C THR A 112 -4.32 7.64 -13.45
N ARG A 113 -5.36 8.21 -12.80
CA ARG A 113 -6.74 7.71 -12.90
C ARG A 113 -7.30 7.80 -14.32
N GLN A 114 -7.05 8.89 -15.03
CA GLN A 114 -7.53 9.03 -16.41
C GLN A 114 -6.80 8.03 -17.34
N GLU A 115 -5.48 7.93 -17.21
CA GLU A 115 -4.65 7.06 -18.05
C GLU A 115 -4.97 5.57 -17.87
N ILE A 116 -5.31 5.12 -16.65
CA ILE A 116 -5.70 3.70 -16.45
C ILE A 116 -7.01 3.36 -17.17
N PHE A 117 -7.98 4.30 -17.23
CA PHE A 117 -9.20 4.10 -18.01
C PHE A 117 -8.91 4.05 -19.51
N GLU A 118 -8.05 4.94 -20.00
CA GLU A 118 -7.60 4.93 -21.40
C GLU A 118 -6.90 3.63 -21.77
N ASN A 119 -6.00 3.13 -20.92
CA ASN A 119 -5.29 1.85 -21.11
C ASN A 119 -6.22 0.63 -21.04
N LEU A 120 -7.39 0.78 -20.44
CA LEU A 120 -8.46 -0.20 -20.44
C LEU A 120 -9.45 0.01 -21.60
N ALA A 121 -9.25 1.01 -22.46
CA ALA A 121 -10.15 1.38 -23.55
C ALA A 121 -11.59 1.67 -23.09
N ILE A 122 -11.74 2.23 -21.88
CA ILE A 122 -13.03 2.64 -21.30
C ILE A 122 -13.06 4.14 -21.07
N THR A 123 -14.25 4.73 -21.16
CA THR A 123 -14.43 6.17 -20.87
C THR A 123 -14.25 6.43 -19.37
N TYR A 124 -13.46 7.44 -19.03
CA TYR A 124 -13.30 7.88 -17.65
C TYR A 124 -14.65 8.15 -16.99
N ASN A 125 -14.89 7.54 -15.83
CA ASN A 125 -16.14 7.63 -15.09
C ASN A 125 -15.87 7.92 -13.61
N GLU A 126 -15.95 9.20 -13.23
CA GLU A 126 -15.79 9.65 -11.84
C GLU A 126 -16.87 9.06 -10.92
N ASP A 127 -18.09 8.85 -11.42
CA ASP A 127 -19.19 8.31 -10.60
C ASP A 127 -18.97 6.84 -10.24
N LEU A 128 -18.39 6.05 -11.15
CA LEU A 128 -17.91 4.70 -10.84
C LEU A 128 -16.84 4.75 -9.73
N TRP A 129 -15.94 5.72 -9.79
CA TRP A 129 -14.89 5.90 -8.79
C TRP A 129 -15.47 6.16 -7.40
N LYS A 130 -16.41 7.11 -7.31
CA LYS A 130 -17.14 7.43 -6.08
C LYS A 130 -17.97 6.25 -5.58
N GLN A 131 -18.60 5.50 -6.50
CA GLN A 131 -19.37 4.32 -6.17
C GLN A 131 -18.50 3.26 -5.48
N ILE A 132 -17.28 3.02 -5.97
CA ILE A 132 -16.35 2.05 -5.36
C ILE A 132 -16.01 2.46 -3.91
N PHE A 133 -15.69 3.73 -3.67
CA PHE A 133 -15.42 4.21 -2.30
C PHE A 133 -16.64 4.05 -1.39
N GLN A 134 -17.84 4.37 -1.88
CA GLN A 134 -19.08 4.18 -1.13
C GLN A 134 -19.37 2.71 -0.79
N GLU A 135 -19.08 1.80 -1.71
CA GLU A 135 -19.24 0.36 -1.50
C GLU A 135 -18.21 -0.18 -0.50
N LEU A 136 -16.99 0.34 -0.51
CA LEU A 136 -15.92 -0.13 0.39
C LEU A 136 -15.93 0.56 1.76
N ASN A 137 -16.83 1.51 2.01
CA ASN A 137 -16.78 2.38 3.17
C ASN A 137 -16.85 1.60 4.50
N ILE A 138 -17.84 0.70 4.66
CA ILE A 138 -18.00 -0.11 5.87
C ILE A 138 -16.79 -1.02 6.10
N LEU A 139 -16.31 -1.70 5.06
CA LEU A 139 -15.11 -2.54 5.17
C LEU A 139 -13.89 -1.73 5.59
N SER A 140 -13.72 -0.53 5.03
CA SER A 140 -12.57 0.32 5.30
C SER A 140 -12.57 0.82 6.75
N TYR A 141 -13.73 1.30 7.25
CA TYR A 141 -13.88 1.65 8.67
C TYR A 141 -13.71 0.44 9.60
N PHE A 142 -14.17 -0.74 9.20
CA PHE A 142 -13.97 -1.96 9.99
C PHE A 142 -12.48 -2.32 10.10
N LYS A 143 -11.72 -2.23 9.00
CA LYS A 143 -10.27 -2.43 9.02
C LYS A 143 -9.57 -1.37 9.87
N TRP A 144 -9.98 -0.09 9.75
CA TRP A 144 -9.41 1.01 10.54
C TRP A 144 -9.69 0.83 12.04
N TYR A 145 -10.92 0.52 12.42
CA TYR A 145 -11.27 0.27 13.82
C TYR A 145 -10.47 -0.89 14.40
N ASN A 146 -10.37 -2.00 13.66
CA ASN A 146 -9.53 -3.13 14.06
C ASN A 146 -8.04 -2.75 14.23
N TYR A 147 -7.53 -1.83 13.39
CA TYR A 147 -6.17 -1.32 13.49
C TYR A 147 -5.95 -0.54 14.79
N CYS A 148 -6.82 0.43 15.08
CA CYS A 148 -6.75 1.28 16.27
C CYS A 148 -6.86 0.47 17.57
N GLU A 149 -7.84 -0.44 17.62
CA GLU A 149 -8.16 -1.21 18.82
C GLU A 149 -7.32 -2.50 18.94
N HIS A 150 -6.41 -2.75 17.99
CA HIS A 150 -5.54 -3.93 17.93
C HIS A 150 -6.30 -5.26 18.12
N LEU A 151 -7.46 -5.38 17.46
CA LEU A 151 -8.42 -6.46 17.74
C LEU A 151 -8.11 -7.78 17.05
N LYS A 152 -7.13 -7.83 16.14
CA LYS A 152 -6.63 -9.05 15.48
C LYS A 152 -7.66 -9.77 14.58
N TYR A 153 -8.58 -9.03 13.99
CA TYR A 153 -9.39 -9.55 12.87
C TYR A 153 -8.50 -9.87 11.66
N ASN A 154 -8.82 -10.95 10.97
CA ASN A 154 -8.09 -11.43 9.80
C ASN A 154 -8.91 -11.25 8.52
N PHE A 155 -8.59 -10.19 7.78
CA PHE A 155 -9.31 -9.83 6.55
C PHE A 155 -8.83 -10.57 5.30
N LYS A 156 -7.76 -11.38 5.38
CA LYS A 156 -7.10 -11.96 4.19
C LYS A 156 -8.01 -12.84 3.33
N THR A 157 -9.00 -13.49 3.96
CA THR A 157 -9.91 -14.42 3.27
C THR A 157 -11.19 -13.76 2.77
N PHE A 158 -11.44 -12.50 3.14
CA PHE A 158 -12.58 -11.76 2.66
C PHE A 158 -12.27 -11.17 1.29
N SER A 159 -13.19 -11.33 0.33
CA SER A 159 -13.08 -10.73 -0.99
C SER A 159 -14.31 -9.89 -1.28
N VAL A 160 -14.07 -8.70 -1.80
CA VAL A 160 -15.12 -7.78 -2.29
C VAL A 160 -15.58 -8.14 -3.70
N GLU A 161 -14.89 -9.06 -4.36
CA GLU A 161 -15.22 -9.51 -5.71
C GLU A 161 -16.49 -10.37 -5.70
N GLY A 162 -17.43 -10.06 -6.60
CA GLY A 162 -18.64 -10.85 -6.77
C GLY A 162 -19.76 -10.55 -5.77
N LEU A 163 -19.51 -9.67 -4.80
CA LEU A 163 -20.52 -9.17 -3.89
C LEU A 163 -21.34 -8.03 -4.51
N SER A 164 -22.61 -7.93 -4.16
CA SER A 164 -23.43 -6.78 -4.54
C SER A 164 -23.11 -5.56 -3.67
N SER A 165 -23.51 -4.38 -4.12
CA SER A 165 -23.32 -3.13 -3.37
C SER A 165 -24.06 -3.14 -2.02
N GLU A 166 -25.20 -3.82 -1.93
CA GLU A 166 -25.99 -3.96 -0.70
C GLU A 166 -25.24 -4.81 0.33
N LEU A 167 -24.66 -5.94 -0.09
CA LEU A 167 -23.89 -6.82 0.80
C LEU A 167 -22.63 -6.15 1.34
N LEU A 168 -22.00 -5.27 0.54
CA LEU A 168 -20.83 -4.50 0.98
C LEU A 168 -21.17 -3.34 1.92
N LYS A 169 -22.44 -2.94 1.97
CA LYS A 169 -22.95 -1.92 2.92
C LYS A 169 -23.52 -2.54 4.19
N ASP A 170 -23.59 -3.87 4.27
CA ASP A 170 -24.07 -4.60 5.44
C ASP A 170 -22.89 -5.07 6.30
N PHE A 171 -22.70 -4.42 7.45
CA PHE A 171 -21.66 -4.79 8.41
C PHE A 171 -21.82 -6.24 8.90
N GLU A 172 -23.04 -6.68 9.22
CA GLU A 172 -23.28 -8.02 9.76
C GLU A 172 -22.92 -9.08 8.72
N TYR A 173 -23.28 -8.84 7.44
CA TYR A 173 -22.83 -9.69 6.35
C TYR A 173 -21.30 -9.79 6.29
N ILE A 174 -20.60 -8.65 6.20
CA ILE A 174 -19.13 -8.61 6.13
C ILE A 174 -18.50 -9.33 7.35
N HIS A 175 -19.00 -9.03 8.54
CA HIS A 175 -18.49 -9.56 9.79
C HIS A 175 -18.67 -11.08 9.89
N THR A 176 -19.80 -11.63 9.46
CA THR A 176 -20.04 -13.08 9.43
C THR A 176 -19.08 -13.83 8.49
N GLN A 177 -18.58 -13.18 7.44
CA GLN A 177 -17.59 -13.77 6.53
C GLN A 177 -16.17 -13.75 7.13
N ILE A 178 -15.83 -12.72 7.91
CA ILE A 178 -14.48 -12.51 8.45
C ILE A 178 -14.27 -13.23 9.79
N LEU A 179 -15.28 -13.19 10.67
CA LEU A 179 -15.18 -13.70 12.04
C LEU A 179 -14.71 -15.16 12.13
N PRO A 180 -15.21 -16.12 11.30
CA PRO A 180 -14.82 -17.53 11.41
C PRO A 180 -13.33 -17.82 11.13
N LYS A 181 -12.61 -16.89 10.50
CA LYS A 181 -11.17 -16.99 10.19
C LYS A 181 -10.31 -16.06 11.05
N SER A 182 -10.94 -15.41 12.02
CA SER A 182 -10.32 -14.46 12.94
C SER A 182 -10.22 -15.05 14.34
N ASN A 183 -9.31 -14.53 15.14
CA ASN A 183 -9.23 -14.83 16.58
C ASN A 183 -9.14 -13.51 17.35
N PRO A 184 -10.22 -12.71 17.35
CA PRO A 184 -10.14 -11.36 17.83
C PRO A 184 -10.13 -11.28 19.36
N ASN A 185 -9.50 -10.25 19.92
CA ASN A 185 -9.50 -10.04 21.38
C ASN A 185 -10.88 -9.60 21.89
N ARG A 186 -11.70 -8.98 21.04
CA ARG A 186 -13.08 -8.55 21.31
C ARG A 186 -13.89 -8.60 20.01
N ILE A 187 -15.17 -8.96 20.12
CA ILE A 187 -16.10 -8.88 19.01
C ILE A 187 -16.51 -7.43 18.74
N ILE A 188 -16.30 -6.98 17.51
CA ILE A 188 -16.80 -5.71 16.97
C ILE A 188 -18.27 -5.89 16.60
N THR A 189 -19.09 -4.89 16.93
CA THR A 189 -20.52 -4.80 16.61
C THR A 189 -20.78 -3.71 15.57
N ALA A 190 -21.96 -3.71 14.93
CA ALA A 190 -22.37 -2.62 14.05
C ALA A 190 -22.29 -1.24 14.72
N ASN A 191 -22.73 -1.14 15.99
CA ASN A 191 -22.68 0.10 16.77
C ASN A 191 -21.26 0.62 17.00
N ASP A 192 -20.27 -0.28 17.15
CA ASP A 192 -18.86 0.12 17.26
C ASP A 192 -18.42 0.84 15.97
N ILE A 193 -18.72 0.26 14.80
CA ILE A 193 -18.35 0.84 13.50
C ILE A 193 -19.12 2.12 13.21
N GLU A 194 -20.42 2.16 13.47
CA GLU A 194 -21.25 3.35 13.28
C GLU A 194 -20.77 4.52 14.15
N SER A 195 -20.43 4.25 15.41
CA SER A 195 -19.91 5.27 16.32
C SER A 195 -18.53 5.73 15.90
N PHE A 196 -17.64 4.80 15.56
CA PHE A 196 -16.30 5.12 15.09
C PHE A 196 -16.34 5.97 13.81
N GLN A 197 -17.17 5.59 12.84
CA GLN A 197 -17.36 6.35 11.61
C GLN A 197 -17.90 7.75 11.87
N ARG A 198 -18.88 7.90 12.78
CA ARG A 198 -19.41 9.22 13.15
C ARG A 198 -18.34 10.12 13.77
N ASP A 199 -17.47 9.56 14.59
CA ASP A 199 -16.47 10.34 15.34
C ASP A 199 -15.23 10.69 14.50
N HIS A 200 -14.98 9.96 13.41
CA HIS A 200 -13.78 10.12 12.57
C HIS A 200 -14.07 10.61 11.14
N SER A 201 -15.34 10.78 10.77
CA SER A 201 -15.75 11.35 9.48
C SER A 201 -15.88 12.88 9.55
N PRO A 202 -15.53 13.64 8.48
CA PRO A 202 -14.95 13.16 7.23
C PRO A 202 -13.45 12.86 7.37
N CYS A 203 -12.97 11.86 6.64
CA CYS A 203 -11.55 11.54 6.50
C CYS A 203 -11.19 11.33 5.02
N CYS A 204 -9.89 11.28 4.71
CA CYS A 204 -9.41 11.08 3.35
C CYS A 204 -9.68 9.64 2.88
N GLU A 205 -10.50 9.46 1.85
CA GLU A 205 -10.85 8.12 1.31
C GLU A 205 -9.63 7.35 0.79
N TYR A 206 -8.62 8.05 0.25
CA TYR A 206 -7.37 7.44 -0.21
C TYR A 206 -6.46 6.95 0.93
N GLU A 207 -6.60 7.50 2.14
CA GLU A 207 -5.93 6.99 3.34
C GLU A 207 -6.78 5.93 4.06
N LEU A 208 -8.11 5.97 3.89
CA LEU A 208 -9.05 5.05 4.53
C LEU A 208 -9.14 3.70 3.80
N THR A 209 -9.23 3.71 2.48
CA THR A 209 -9.48 2.50 1.68
C THR A 209 -8.17 1.83 1.30
N ASN A 210 -8.10 0.51 1.46
CA ASN A 210 -6.97 -0.31 1.01
C ASN A 210 -6.98 -0.48 -0.52
N GLY A 211 -5.81 -0.34 -1.15
CA GLY A 211 -5.65 -0.41 -2.60
C GLY A 211 -6.01 -1.76 -3.22
N HIS A 212 -5.72 -2.87 -2.53
CA HIS A 212 -6.14 -4.19 -3.00
C HIS A 212 -7.67 -4.33 -3.04
N ASP A 213 -8.38 -3.85 -2.02
CA ASP A 213 -9.85 -3.87 -2.02
C ASP A 213 -10.40 -2.97 -3.14
N PHE A 214 -9.83 -1.77 -3.30
CA PHE A 214 -10.23 -0.84 -4.35
C PHE A 214 -10.09 -1.49 -5.73
N ILE A 215 -8.92 -2.02 -6.05
CA ILE A 215 -8.63 -2.65 -7.35
C ILE A 215 -9.55 -3.85 -7.57
N LYS A 216 -9.75 -4.71 -6.56
CA LYS A 216 -10.68 -5.86 -6.66
C LYS A 216 -12.10 -5.41 -6.95
N ARG A 217 -12.55 -4.35 -6.30
CA ARG A 217 -13.90 -3.81 -6.54
C ARG A 217 -14.01 -3.17 -7.91
N PHE A 218 -12.97 -2.48 -8.38
CA PHE A 218 -12.90 -1.99 -9.75
C PHE A 218 -12.97 -3.13 -10.77
N CYS A 219 -12.21 -4.22 -10.58
CA CYS A 219 -12.31 -5.44 -11.40
C CYS A 219 -13.73 -6.00 -11.44
N HIS A 220 -14.45 -6.01 -10.31
CA HIS A 220 -15.85 -6.45 -10.30
C HIS A 220 -16.70 -5.60 -11.26
N HIS A 221 -16.62 -4.28 -11.17
CA HIS A 221 -17.36 -3.37 -12.05
C HIS A 221 -17.00 -3.53 -13.53
N LEU A 222 -15.72 -3.71 -13.85
CA LEU A 222 -15.28 -3.96 -15.22
C LEU A 222 -15.89 -5.25 -15.79
N ARG A 223 -15.89 -6.33 -15.00
CA ARG A 223 -16.39 -7.64 -15.43
C ARG A 223 -17.91 -7.69 -15.66
N ILE A 224 -18.69 -6.93 -14.89
CA ILE A 224 -20.15 -6.91 -15.03
C ILE A 224 -20.61 -5.98 -16.15
N ASN A 225 -19.85 -4.92 -16.45
CA ASN A 225 -20.25 -3.90 -17.42
C ASN A 225 -19.75 -4.19 -18.85
N ASP A 226 -18.70 -4.99 -19.02
CA ASP A 226 -18.12 -5.26 -20.32
C ASP A 226 -17.68 -6.74 -20.49
N LEU A 227 -18.01 -7.32 -21.65
CA LEU A 227 -17.54 -8.64 -22.07
C LEU A 227 -16.02 -8.68 -22.25
N ILE A 228 -15.41 -7.58 -22.71
CA ILE A 228 -13.97 -7.47 -22.97
C ILE A 228 -13.17 -7.65 -21.67
N HIS A 229 -13.71 -7.12 -20.56
CA HIS A 229 -13.00 -7.09 -19.28
C HIS A 229 -13.34 -8.26 -18.34
N ARG A 230 -14.04 -9.30 -18.82
CA ARG A 230 -14.44 -10.46 -18.00
C ARG A 230 -13.29 -11.19 -17.31
N GLN A 231 -12.07 -11.10 -17.84
CA GLN A 231 -10.88 -11.77 -17.31
C GLN A 231 -10.01 -10.84 -16.45
N GLU A 232 -10.41 -9.57 -16.29
CA GLU A 232 -9.66 -8.63 -15.47
C GLU A 232 -9.64 -9.08 -14.01
N ASN A 233 -8.45 -8.96 -13.43
CA ASN A 233 -8.15 -9.34 -12.07
C ASN A 233 -7.16 -8.33 -11.48
N GLU A 234 -6.92 -8.46 -10.18
CA GLU A 234 -6.07 -7.54 -9.45
C GLU A 234 -4.69 -7.34 -10.07
N ASN A 235 -4.02 -8.43 -10.47
CA ASN A 235 -2.70 -8.36 -11.08
C ASN A 235 -2.73 -7.66 -12.45
N SER A 236 -3.75 -7.92 -13.28
CA SER A 236 -3.84 -7.28 -14.60
C SER A 236 -4.11 -5.79 -14.51
N ILE A 237 -4.94 -5.34 -13.56
CA ILE A 237 -5.17 -3.90 -13.32
C ILE A 237 -3.92 -3.25 -12.75
N ARG A 238 -3.28 -3.88 -11.76
CA ARG A 238 -2.07 -3.35 -11.13
C ARG A 238 -0.91 -3.20 -12.12
N ASN A 239 -0.69 -4.19 -12.99
CA ASN A 239 0.34 -4.13 -14.03
C ASN A 239 0.10 -3.00 -15.06
N ARG A 240 -1.16 -2.58 -15.25
CA ARG A 240 -1.50 -1.39 -16.06
C ARG A 240 -1.42 -0.09 -15.26
N LEU A 241 -1.74 -0.12 -13.97
CA LEU A 241 -1.68 1.03 -13.07
C LEU A 241 -0.23 1.49 -12.84
N HIS A 242 0.67 0.53 -12.61
CA HIS A 242 2.10 0.79 -12.36
C HIS A 242 2.72 1.74 -13.39
N PRO A 243 2.68 1.52 -14.71
CA PRO A 243 3.30 2.43 -15.68
C PRO A 243 2.62 3.81 -15.77
N CYS A 244 1.36 3.95 -15.34
CA CYS A 244 0.63 5.23 -15.39
C CYS A 244 1.18 6.26 -14.39
N PHE A 245 1.62 5.82 -13.21
CA PHE A 245 2.17 6.72 -12.19
C PHE A 245 3.65 7.02 -12.47
N ARG A 246 3.96 8.11 -13.18
CA ARG A 246 5.33 8.41 -13.66
C ARG A 246 6.13 9.28 -12.69
N LEU A 247 7.40 9.55 -13.02
CA LEU A 247 8.30 10.34 -12.17
C LEU A 247 7.74 11.74 -11.91
N GLU A 248 7.06 12.33 -12.89
CA GLU A 248 6.42 13.64 -12.81
C GLU A 248 5.30 13.68 -11.77
N ALA A 249 4.59 12.56 -11.58
CA ALA A 249 3.61 12.42 -10.50
C ALA A 249 4.31 12.13 -9.16
N PHE A 250 5.35 11.29 -9.17
CA PHE A 250 6.08 10.95 -7.95
C PHE A 250 6.77 12.16 -7.31
N VAL A 251 7.36 13.07 -8.10
CA VAL A 251 8.01 14.28 -7.55
C VAL A 251 7.06 15.24 -6.84
N GLN A 252 5.75 15.09 -7.05
CA GLN A 252 4.72 15.88 -6.37
C GLN A 252 4.29 15.28 -5.02
N THR A 253 4.78 14.08 -4.68
CA THR A 253 4.44 13.39 -3.43
C THR A 253 5.25 13.92 -2.26
N GLN A 254 4.66 13.87 -1.06
CA GLN A 254 5.38 14.11 0.18
C GLN A 254 6.47 13.06 0.38
N LEU A 255 6.21 11.79 0.04
CA LEU A 255 7.22 10.73 0.07
C LEU A 255 8.48 11.08 -0.74
N TYR A 256 8.35 11.65 -1.95
CA TYR A 256 9.51 12.10 -2.71
C TYR A 256 10.26 13.22 -1.99
N GLN A 257 9.53 14.19 -1.43
CA GLN A 257 10.14 15.32 -0.74
C GLN A 257 10.86 14.88 0.53
N ASP A 258 10.26 14.01 1.34
CA ASP A 258 10.89 13.48 2.55
C ASP A 258 12.18 12.72 2.23
N ILE A 259 12.18 11.92 1.16
CA ILE A 259 13.38 11.21 0.71
C ILE A 259 14.41 12.21 0.14
N SER A 260 13.99 13.23 -0.60
CA SER A 260 14.87 14.26 -1.15
C SER A 260 15.53 15.09 -0.06
N ASP A 261 14.81 15.44 1.00
CA ASP A 261 15.35 16.11 2.18
C ASP A 261 16.35 15.22 2.90
N TRP A 262 16.05 13.92 3.01
CA TRP A 262 16.99 12.94 3.53
C TRP A 262 18.25 12.82 2.66
N GLU A 263 18.15 12.85 1.33
CA GLU A 263 19.29 12.85 0.42
C GLU A 263 20.23 14.03 0.69
N ASN A 264 19.64 15.22 0.82
CA ASN A 264 20.37 16.46 1.09
C ASN A 264 21.08 16.41 2.44
N ALA A 265 20.39 15.95 3.48
CA ALA A 265 20.96 15.81 4.82
C ALA A 265 22.09 14.77 4.90
N ASN A 266 22.06 13.74 4.03
CA ASN A 266 22.98 12.61 4.08
C ASN A 266 24.00 12.58 2.93
N GLY A 267 24.08 13.61 2.09
CA GLY A 267 24.96 13.65 0.92
C GLY A 267 24.74 12.45 -0.02
N SER A 268 23.48 12.08 -0.24
CA SER A 268 23.06 10.97 -1.09
C SER A 268 22.47 11.46 -2.41
N ASN A 269 22.41 10.58 -3.42
CA ASN A 269 21.70 10.84 -4.68
C ASN A 269 21.11 9.53 -5.22
N ILE A 270 20.04 9.08 -4.59
CA ILE A 270 19.32 7.83 -4.84
C ILE A 270 18.05 8.03 -5.67
N LEU A 271 17.43 9.21 -5.68
CA LEU A 271 16.21 9.52 -6.43
C LEU A 271 16.53 9.89 -7.87
N LYS A 272 15.68 9.44 -8.80
CA LYS A 272 15.65 10.04 -10.13
C LYS A 272 15.12 11.46 -10.03
N LYS A 273 15.70 12.35 -10.83
CA LYS A 273 15.28 13.75 -10.95
C LYS A 273 14.50 13.91 -12.26
N PRO A 274 13.45 14.74 -12.30
CA PRO A 274 12.78 15.06 -13.54
C PRO A 274 13.79 15.74 -14.48
N ASN A 275 13.65 15.48 -15.78
CA ASN A 275 14.45 16.13 -16.82
C ASN A 275 14.05 17.58 -17.01
#